data_AF-A0A3B9YLY8-F1
#
_entry.id   AF-A0A3B9YLY8-F1
#
_cell.length_a   1.000
_cell.length_b   1.000
_cell.length_c   1.000
_cell.angle_alpha   90.00
_cell.angle_beta   90.00
_cell.angle_gamma   90.00
#
_symmetry.space_group_name_H-M   'P 1'
#
loop_
_entity.id
_entity.type
_entity.pdbx_description
1 polymer ?
#
loop_
_entity_poly.entity_id
_entity_poly.type
_entity_poly.pdbx_seq_one_letter_code
_entity_poly.pdbx_strand_id
1 'polypeptide(L)'
;MAARRKSPQEKKAISYERDRRNHYGQNAKGSRKRIPARKRWVNRVFRHTASQRLSGAHGAVDGCVADELDVAVGGLRRKNWRKSPDIPLKDHIAEQLRRRKVRVCRRTAECRARRAWRR
;
A
#
# COMPACT_ATOMS: atom_id res chain seq x y z
N MET A 1 33.13 7.41 11.82
CA MET A 1 33.41 7.20 10.37
C MET A 1 32.66 8.24 9.55
N ALA A 2 33.36 9.16 8.90
CA ALA A 2 32.72 10.16 8.04
C ALA A 2 32.19 9.48 6.77
N ALA A 3 30.91 9.67 6.45
CA ALA A 3 30.32 9.11 5.25
C ALA A 3 31.00 9.67 3.99
N ARG A 4 31.44 8.79 3.08
CA ARG A 4 32.03 9.19 1.78
C ARG A 4 31.10 10.18 1.07
N ARG A 5 31.63 11.32 0.63
CA ARG A 5 30.88 12.28 -0.18
C ARG A 5 30.45 11.61 -1.47
N LYS A 6 29.14 11.55 -1.69
CA LYS A 6 28.57 10.96 -2.90
C LYS A 6 28.66 11.91 -4.08
N SER A 7 29.01 11.39 -5.25
CA SER A 7 28.96 12.14 -6.51
C SER A 7 27.52 12.53 -6.85
N PRO A 8 27.31 13.54 -7.70
CA PRO A 8 25.98 13.88 -8.20
C PRO A 8 25.25 12.69 -8.86
N GLN A 9 25.98 11.84 -9.58
CA GLN A 9 25.45 10.64 -10.24
C GLN A 9 25.00 9.60 -9.21
N GLU A 10 25.80 9.36 -8.17
CA GLU A 10 25.44 8.46 -7.08
C GLU A 10 24.21 8.97 -6.31
N LYS A 11 24.14 10.29 -6.04
CA LYS A 11 22.96 10.91 -5.42
C LYS A 11 21.70 10.70 -6.27
N LYS A 12 21.82 10.85 -7.60
CA LYS A 12 20.72 10.67 -8.55
C LYS A 12 20.26 9.20 -8.60
N ALA A 13 21.19 8.25 -8.66
CA ALA A 13 20.87 6.82 -8.62
C ALA A 13 20.11 6.43 -7.35
N ILE A 14 20.58 6.92 -6.19
CA ILE A 14 19.91 6.70 -4.90
C ILE A 14 18.52 7.33 -4.89
N SER A 15 18.36 8.54 -5.43
CA SER A 15 17.04 9.18 -5.55
C SER A 15 16.09 8.33 -6.39
N TYR A 16 16.55 7.77 -7.50
CA TYR A 16 15.75 6.93 -8.40
C TYR A 16 15.27 5.62 -7.75
N GLU A 17 16.07 5.05 -6.86
CA GLU A 17 15.72 3.82 -6.12
C GLU A 17 14.88 4.08 -4.87
N ARG A 18 15.17 5.17 -4.14
CA ARG A 18 14.58 5.42 -2.81
C ARG A 18 13.38 6.36 -2.83
N ASP A 19 13.34 7.34 -3.73
CA ASP A 19 12.15 8.19 -3.86
C ASP A 19 11.00 7.35 -4.43
N ARG A 20 9.80 7.50 -3.87
CA ARG A 20 8.63 6.69 -4.21
C ARG A 20 7.47 7.59 -4.60
N ARG A 21 6.75 7.20 -5.66
CA ARG A 21 5.63 7.99 -6.22
C ARG A 21 4.37 7.14 -6.31
N ASN A 22 3.23 7.75 -5.98
CA ASN A 22 1.94 7.10 -6.12
C ASN A 22 1.63 6.84 -7.61
N HIS A 23 1.44 5.58 -7.97
CA HIS A 23 1.12 5.14 -9.32
C HIS A 23 -0.30 4.54 -9.45
N TYR A 24 -0.97 4.29 -8.33
CA TYR A 24 -2.22 3.53 -8.30
C TYR A 24 -3.47 4.33 -8.70
N GLY A 25 -3.30 5.50 -9.35
CA GLY A 25 -4.40 6.36 -9.78
C GLY A 25 -5.28 6.89 -8.64
N GLN A 26 -4.90 6.68 -7.39
CA GLN A 26 -5.66 7.13 -6.24
C GLN A 26 -5.52 8.64 -6.10
N ASN A 27 -6.64 9.31 -5.81
CA ASN A 27 -6.62 10.73 -5.48
C ASN A 27 -5.71 10.99 -4.25
N ALA A 28 -5.27 12.23 -4.09
CA ALA A 28 -4.38 12.63 -3.00
C ALA A 28 -4.96 12.33 -1.59
N LYS A 29 -6.27 12.06 -1.47
CA LYS A 29 -6.98 11.82 -0.21
C LYS A 29 -7.14 10.32 0.08
N GLY A 30 -6.91 9.44 -0.90
CA GLY A 30 -7.14 8.00 -0.81
C GLY A 30 -6.27 7.36 0.26
N SER A 31 -4.96 7.58 0.19
CA SER A 31 -4.02 7.05 1.18
C SER A 31 -4.31 7.58 2.59
N ARG A 32 -4.55 8.90 2.73
CA ARG A 32 -4.85 9.55 4.02
C ARG A 32 -6.08 8.95 4.72
N LYS A 33 -7.12 8.55 3.97
CA LYS A 33 -8.35 7.99 4.53
C LYS A 33 -8.30 6.46 4.67
N ARG A 34 -7.81 5.75 3.64
CA ARG A 34 -7.86 4.29 3.58
C ARG A 34 -6.86 3.61 4.52
N ILE A 35 -5.67 4.18 4.71
CA ILE A 35 -4.65 3.60 5.60
C ILE A 35 -5.14 3.58 7.06
N PRO A 36 -5.60 4.70 7.65
CA PRO A 36 -6.17 4.67 9.00
C PRO A 36 -7.41 3.77 9.10
N ALA A 37 -8.30 3.80 8.10
CA ALA A 37 -9.50 2.95 8.09
C ALA A 37 -9.14 1.45 8.14
N ARG A 38 -8.15 1.03 7.34
CA ARG A 38 -7.72 -0.37 7.30
C ARG A 38 -7.03 -0.80 8.60
N LYS A 39 -6.17 0.05 9.19
CA LYS A 39 -5.58 -0.17 10.52
C LYS A 39 -6.67 -0.36 11.59
N ARG A 40 -7.67 0.54 11.60
CA ARG A 40 -8.81 0.49 12.52
C ARG A 40 -9.58 -0.81 12.35
N TRP A 41 -9.89 -1.19 11.11
CA TRP A 41 -10.63 -2.42 10.82
C TRP A 41 -9.90 -3.68 11.30
N VAL A 42 -8.60 -3.81 11.01
CA VAL A 42 -7.79 -4.96 11.45
C VAL A 42 -7.79 -5.11 12.97
N ASN A 43 -7.60 -4.00 13.70
CA ASN A 43 -7.63 -4.01 15.16
C ASN A 43 -9.03 -4.28 15.71
N ARG A 44 -10.08 -3.72 15.09
CA ARG A 44 -11.47 -3.93 15.51
C ARG A 44 -11.87 -5.39 15.37
N VAL A 45 -11.56 -6.02 14.23
CA VAL A 45 -11.85 -7.43 14.00
C VAL A 45 -11.15 -8.31 15.04
N PHE A 46 -9.86 -8.07 15.29
CA PHE A 46 -9.12 -8.83 16.30
C PHE A 46 -9.73 -8.71 17.70
N ARG A 47 -10.02 -7.48 18.16
CA ARG A 47 -10.67 -7.27 19.46
C ARG A 47 -12.05 -7.88 19.53
N HIS A 48 -12.85 -7.75 18.47
CA HIS A 48 -14.19 -8.34 18.44
C HIS A 48 -14.11 -9.87 18.56
N THR A 49 -13.20 -10.52 17.83
CA THR A 49 -13.00 -11.97 17.94
C THR A 49 -12.54 -12.38 19.34
N ALA A 50 -11.63 -11.63 19.97
CA ALA A 50 -11.21 -11.90 21.34
C ALA A 50 -12.39 -11.75 22.33
N SER A 51 -13.15 -10.66 22.23
CA SER A 51 -14.33 -10.44 23.08
C SER A 51 -15.41 -11.51 22.90
N GLN A 52 -15.62 -12.00 21.67
CA GLN A 52 -16.56 -13.10 21.42
C GLN A 52 -16.09 -14.42 22.05
N ARG A 53 -14.79 -14.70 22.08
CA ARG A 53 -14.27 -15.88 22.80
C ARG A 53 -14.46 -15.76 24.31
N LEU A 54 -14.47 -14.54 24.83
CA LEU A 54 -14.62 -14.26 26.26
C LEU A 54 -16.07 -13.95 26.68
N SER A 55 -17.06 -13.99 25.78
CA SER A 55 -18.40 -13.44 26.05
C SER A 55 -19.19 -14.21 27.13
N GLY A 56 -18.77 -15.42 27.48
CA GLY A 56 -19.34 -16.22 28.57
C GLY A 56 -18.54 -16.15 29.88
N ALA A 57 -17.36 -15.52 29.86
CA ALA A 57 -16.42 -15.50 30.98
C ALA A 57 -16.61 -14.25 31.85
N HIS A 58 -17.81 -14.11 32.41
CA HIS A 58 -18.16 -12.99 33.30
C HIS A 58 -18.27 -13.48 34.74
N GLY A 59 -17.50 -12.88 35.66
CA GLY A 59 -17.52 -13.24 37.09
C GLY A 59 -16.51 -14.33 37.45
N ALA A 60 -16.80 -15.10 38.50
CA ALA A 60 -15.97 -16.23 38.90
C ALA A 60 -16.11 -17.34 37.84
N VAL A 61 -15.01 -17.65 37.16
CA VAL A 61 -14.93 -18.72 36.16
C VAL A 61 -14.15 -19.87 36.80
N ASP A 62 -14.59 -21.11 36.55
CA ASP A 62 -13.84 -22.29 36.96
C ASP A 62 -12.42 -22.27 36.39
N GLY A 63 -11.44 -22.76 37.16
CA GLY A 63 -10.02 -22.72 36.77
C GLY A 63 -9.74 -23.42 35.45
N CYS A 64 -10.39 -24.56 35.19
CA CYS A 64 -10.20 -25.30 33.93
C CYS A 64 -10.74 -24.51 32.74
N VAL A 65 -11.89 -23.84 32.92
CA VAL A 65 -12.51 -23.00 31.89
C VAL A 65 -11.66 -21.74 31.62
N ALA A 66 -11.04 -21.17 32.65
CA ALA A 66 -10.13 -20.04 32.49
C ALA A 66 -8.89 -20.40 31.64
N ASP A 67 -8.26 -21.56 31.93
CA ASP A 67 -7.10 -22.05 31.18
C ASP A 67 -7.44 -22.32 29.70
N GLU A 68 -8.59 -22.93 29.43
CA GLU A 68 -9.06 -23.18 28.05
C GLU A 68 -9.26 -21.87 27.27
N LEU A 69 -9.83 -20.85 27.92
CA LEU A 69 -10.03 -19.53 27.32
C LEU A 69 -8.71 -18.80 27.07
N ASP A 70 -7.75 -18.91 27.97
CA ASP A 70 -6.41 -18.32 27.80
C ASP A 70 -5.68 -18.95 26.62
N VAL A 71 -5.73 -20.27 26.46
CA VAL A 71 -5.20 -20.96 25.28
C VAL A 71 -5.93 -20.49 24.01
N ALA A 72 -7.26 -20.41 24.05
CA ALA A 72 -8.06 -19.98 22.92
C ALA A 72 -7.74 -18.53 22.52
N VAL A 73 -7.67 -17.58 23.44
CA VAL A 73 -7.36 -16.18 23.14
C VAL A 73 -5.89 -16.00 22.77
N GLY A 74 -4.97 -16.69 23.46
CA GLY A 74 -3.53 -16.67 23.17
C GLY A 74 -3.20 -17.16 21.76
N GLY A 75 -3.98 -18.10 21.23
CA GLY A 75 -3.86 -18.58 19.85
C GLY A 75 -4.39 -17.61 18.78
N LEU A 76 -5.09 -16.52 19.15
CA LEU A 76 -5.64 -15.58 18.17
C LEU A 76 -4.52 -14.77 17.49
N ARG A 77 -4.54 -14.79 16.15
CA ARG A 77 -3.61 -13.99 15.35
C ARG A 77 -4.33 -12.82 14.70
N ARG A 78 -3.84 -11.61 14.96
CA ARG A 78 -4.27 -10.41 14.22
C ARG A 78 -3.91 -10.57 12.74
N LYS A 79 -4.80 -10.16 11.84
CA LYS A 79 -4.51 -10.09 10.40
C LYS A 79 -3.22 -9.30 10.16
N ASN A 80 -2.27 -9.88 9.42
CA ASN A 80 -1.01 -9.25 9.11
C ASN A 80 -1.21 -8.23 7.97
N TRP A 81 -1.66 -7.03 8.33
CA TRP A 81 -1.76 -5.93 7.39
C TRP A 81 -0.57 -4.99 7.57
N ARG A 82 0.10 -4.70 6.45
CA ARG A 82 1.16 -3.70 6.38
C ARG A 82 0.88 -2.78 5.20
N LYS A 83 1.24 -1.51 5.36
CA LYS A 83 1.21 -0.56 4.24
C LYS A 83 2.27 -1.01 3.24
N SER A 84 1.86 -1.36 2.02
CA SER A 84 2.80 -1.57 0.93
C SER A 84 3.44 -0.23 0.55
N PRO A 85 4.75 -0.21 0.28
CA PRO A 85 5.37 0.97 -0.31
C PRO A 85 4.81 1.26 -1.71
N ASP A 86 4.88 2.54 -2.09
CA ASP A 86 4.63 2.98 -3.47
C ASP A 86 5.80 2.58 -4.39
N ILE A 87 5.60 2.69 -5.70
CA ILE A 87 6.63 2.32 -6.69
C ILE A 87 7.82 3.29 -6.63
N PRO A 88 9.05 2.82 -6.89
CA PRO A 88 10.22 3.70 -6.93
C PRO A 88 10.16 4.66 -8.12
N LEU A 89 10.87 5.78 -7.99
CA LEU A 89 10.85 6.87 -8.97
C LEU A 89 11.35 6.41 -10.35
N LYS A 90 12.33 5.50 -10.42
CA LYS A 90 12.80 4.91 -11.69
C LYS A 90 11.67 4.26 -12.50
N ASP A 91 10.85 3.45 -11.83
CA ASP A 91 9.76 2.70 -12.47
C ASP A 91 8.63 3.66 -12.86
N HIS A 92 8.36 4.65 -12.00
CA HIS A 92 7.39 5.70 -12.30
C HIS A 92 7.77 6.49 -13.56
N ILE A 93 9.04 6.90 -13.70
CA ILE A 93 9.52 7.63 -14.87
C ILE A 93 9.43 6.76 -16.12
N ALA A 94 9.87 5.50 -16.05
CA ALA A 94 9.78 4.57 -17.18
C ALA A 94 8.34 4.43 -17.69
N GLU A 95 7.39 4.31 -16.78
CA GLU A 95 5.97 4.23 -17.10
C GLU A 95 5.41 5.54 -17.66
N GLN A 96 5.83 6.71 -17.14
CA GLN A 96 5.45 8.00 -17.73
C GLN A 96 5.97 8.16 -19.16
N LEU A 97 7.22 7.75 -19.42
CA LEU A 97 7.81 7.77 -20.76
C LEU A 97 7.06 6.83 -21.71
N ARG A 98 6.71 5.62 -21.25
CA ARG A 98 5.88 4.67 -22.01
C ARG A 98 4.52 5.28 -22.38
N ARG A 99 3.81 5.86 -21.40
CA ARG A 99 2.53 6.54 -21.63
C ARG A 99 2.65 7.75 -22.55
N ARG A 100 3.75 8.50 -22.48
CA ARG A 100 4.01 9.63 -23.38
C ARG A 100 4.17 9.13 -24.82
N LYS A 101 4.96 8.08 -25.06
CA LYS A 101 5.13 7.48 -26.39
C LYS A 101 3.78 7.06 -26.98
N VAL A 102 2.95 6.35 -26.20
CA VAL A 102 1.60 5.94 -26.63
C VAL A 102 0.72 7.15 -27.02
N ARG A 103 0.70 8.21 -26.19
CA ARG A 103 -0.05 9.43 -26.49
C ARG A 103 0.41 10.12 -27.77
N VAL A 104 1.73 10.21 -27.99
CA VAL A 104 2.29 10.82 -29.21
C VAL A 104 1.91 10.01 -30.44
N CYS A 105 2.07 8.68 -30.40
CA CYS A 105 1.68 7.80 -31.52
C CYS A 105 0.19 7.87 -31.83
N ARG A 106 -0.68 7.94 -30.81
CA ARG A 106 -2.11 8.12 -31.00
C ARG A 106 -2.42 9.45 -31.69
N ARG A 107 -1.82 10.55 -31.22
CA ARG A 107 -2.01 11.88 -31.83
C ARG A 107 -1.53 11.92 -33.27
N THR A 108 -0.40 11.30 -33.58
CA THR A 108 0.11 11.26 -34.97
C THR A 108 -0.79 10.42 -35.87
N ALA A 109 -1.30 9.28 -35.38
CA ALA A 109 -2.29 8.47 -36.09
C ALA A 109 -3.60 9.23 -36.36
N GLU A 110 -4.15 9.90 -35.34
CA GLU A 110 -5.36 10.74 -35.47
C GLU A 110 -5.14 11.89 -36.47
N CYS A 111 -3.99 12.56 -36.44
CA CYS A 111 -3.64 13.61 -37.41
C CYS A 111 -3.54 13.06 -38.84
N ARG A 112 -2.97 11.87 -39.03
CA ARG A 112 -2.89 11.20 -40.34
C ARG A 112 -4.27 10.83 -40.87
N ALA A 113 -5.12 10.22 -40.04
CA ALA A 113 -6.49 9.86 -40.40
C ALA A 113 -7.31 11.09 -40.81
N ARG A 114 -7.23 12.19 -40.05
CA ARG A 114 -7.91 13.46 -40.40
C ARG A 114 -7.45 14.07 -41.72
N ARG A 115 -6.17 13.94 -42.06
CA ARG A 115 -5.65 14.42 -43.37
C ARG A 115 -6.13 13.55 -44.52
N ALA A 116 -6.19 12.24 -44.32
CA ALA A 116 -6.70 11.31 -45.33
C ALA A 116 -8.19 11.55 -45.62
N TRP A 117 -8.99 11.84 -44.59
CA TRP A 117 -10.43 12.12 -44.73
C TRP A 117 -10.78 13.47 -45.38
N ARG A 118 -9.79 14.37 -45.50
CA ARG A 118 -9.96 15.70 -46.15
C ARG A 118 -9.54 15.70 -47.62
N ARG A 119 -9.06 14.57 -48.14
CA ARG A 119 -8.77 14.35 -49.56
C ARG A 119 -9.92 13.57 -50.18
#